data_AF-A0A6M4P6R8-F1
#
_entry.id   AF-A0A6M4P6R8-F1
#
_cell.length_a   1.000
_cell.length_b   1.000
_cell.length_c   1.000
_cell.angle_alpha   90.00
_cell.angle_beta   90.00
_cell.angle_gamma   90.00
#
_symmetry.space_group_name_H-M   'P 1'
#
loop_
_entity.id
_entity.type
_entity.pdbx_description
1 polymer ?
#
loop_
_entity_poly.entity_id
_entity_poly.type
_entity_poly.pdbx_seq_one_letter_code
_entity_poly.pdbx_strand_id
1 'polypeptide(L)'
;MAFTCMKNEEQIYSFVYSLKGWIALKEDKASSFSMACCGNQAILKTSNLGTQFFAHKAKPETNDCSTGGETEEHRHIKYLVSKTLFECGWRVEVEKRGFTPSGEEWIADIYAEKGKAKIAIEVQWSPQTFIETRLRQEKYAQSGVRCAWLLRSGSMKARDAIVGDYAYSTKDMPVFSIYKNKKQDEQTYVVYNVNKLKTDSYEPLEPISLELEDFIKSLVSSKIKFTKKYSPVKRLYLKIIKQNCWNRRCGGTTKVVTRMYFKEMVFGIEIEYLFQSKAIDDCDDQILKALNSQLSKAYNFAPLRRRYSKTVGGSYVANSCIHCDALMGKHLIGYYNDEDPSMVKTHCIDIPNKGDLIEQGESFEFGKWVMKGM
;
A
#
# COMPACT_ATOMS: atom_id res chain seq x y z
N MET A 1 25.20 -6.25 22.35
CA MET A 1 24.39 -7.49 22.27
C MET A 1 24.37 -7.87 20.81
N ALA A 2 24.62 -9.13 20.44
CA ALA A 2 24.65 -9.57 19.05
C ALA A 2 23.89 -10.89 18.86
N PHE A 3 23.36 -11.12 17.66
CA PHE A 3 22.76 -12.41 17.29
C PHE A 3 23.74 -13.31 16.53
N THR A 4 24.97 -12.87 16.30
CA THR A 4 26.03 -13.63 15.63
C THR A 4 27.25 -13.77 16.55
N CYS A 5 27.93 -14.91 16.49
CA CYS A 5 29.25 -15.13 17.08
C CYS A 5 30.06 -16.14 16.27
N MET A 6 31.36 -16.20 16.51
CA MET A 6 32.22 -17.26 15.99
C MET A 6 32.30 -18.38 17.05
N LYS A 7 31.99 -19.62 16.67
CA LYS A 7 32.18 -20.83 17.46
C LYS A 7 33.28 -21.65 16.78
N ASN A 8 34.45 -21.77 17.39
CA ASN A 8 35.61 -22.46 16.79
C ASN A 8 35.85 -22.03 15.33
N GLU A 9 35.86 -20.71 15.07
CA GLU A 9 36.03 -20.11 13.73
C GLU A 9 34.85 -20.26 12.76
N GLU A 10 33.76 -20.94 13.14
CA GLU A 10 32.53 -20.98 12.36
C GLU A 10 31.53 -19.92 12.84
N GLN A 11 30.95 -19.16 11.91
CA GLN A 11 29.93 -18.19 12.26
C GLN A 11 28.60 -18.87 12.58
N ILE A 12 28.06 -18.61 13.77
CA ILE A 12 26.77 -19.12 14.25
C ILE A 12 25.82 -17.98 14.58
N TYR A 13 24.52 -18.29 14.53
CA TYR A 13 23.45 -17.34 14.87
C TYR A 13 22.63 -17.83 16.06
N SER A 14 22.23 -16.93 16.96
CA SER A 14 21.47 -17.34 18.15
C SER A 14 20.07 -17.85 17.81
N PHE A 15 19.41 -17.24 16.81
CA PHE A 15 18.04 -17.59 16.41
C PHE A 15 17.89 -18.95 15.72
N VAL A 16 18.99 -19.63 15.35
CA VAL A 16 18.92 -20.97 14.73
C VAL A 16 18.79 -22.09 15.77
N TYR A 17 18.97 -21.78 17.05
CA TYR A 17 18.89 -22.74 18.14
C TYR A 17 17.50 -22.76 18.77
N SER A 18 16.95 -23.95 18.96
CA SER A 18 15.80 -24.14 19.86
C SER A 18 16.19 -23.81 21.31
N LEU A 19 15.22 -23.65 22.21
CA LEU A 19 15.52 -23.41 23.63
C LEU A 19 16.43 -24.49 24.22
N LYS A 20 16.13 -25.77 23.92
CA LYS A 20 16.95 -26.91 24.35
C LYS A 20 18.36 -26.84 23.76
N GLY A 21 18.48 -26.53 22.47
CA GLY A 21 19.77 -26.39 21.79
C GLY A 21 20.61 -25.24 22.36
N TRP A 22 19.97 -24.11 22.69
CA TRP A 22 20.64 -22.95 23.27
C TRP A 22 21.15 -23.22 24.69
N ILE A 23 20.38 -23.96 25.51
CA ILE A 23 20.82 -24.39 26.83
C ILE A 23 22.04 -25.31 26.72
N ALA A 24 21.98 -26.32 25.86
CA ALA A 24 23.12 -27.21 25.61
C ALA A 24 24.36 -26.44 25.11
N LEU A 25 24.16 -25.42 24.26
CA LEU A 25 25.26 -24.59 23.75
C LEU A 25 25.91 -23.73 24.85
N LYS A 26 25.18 -23.29 25.87
CA LYS A 26 25.75 -22.59 27.04
C LYS A 26 26.63 -23.50 27.90
N GLU A 27 26.33 -24.80 27.91
CA GLU A 27 27.05 -25.80 28.70
C GLU A 27 28.28 -26.37 27.97
N ASP A 28 28.43 -26.06 26.68
CA ASP A 28 29.56 -26.46 25.84
C ASP A 28 30.84 -25.73 26.28
N LYS A 29 31.60 -26.39 27.16
CA LYS A 29 32.92 -25.91 27.63
C LYS A 29 34.07 -26.25 26.70
N ALA A 30 33.85 -27.14 25.73
CA ALA A 30 34.88 -27.57 24.79
C ALA A 30 35.08 -26.56 23.67
N SER A 31 34.02 -25.85 23.29
CA SER A 31 34.07 -24.85 22.24
C SER A 31 34.53 -23.48 22.74
N SER A 32 35.22 -22.76 21.86
CA SER A 32 35.53 -21.35 22.04
C SER A 32 34.48 -20.48 21.36
N PHE A 33 34.09 -19.39 22.01
CA PHE A 33 33.13 -18.43 21.50
C PHE A 33 33.74 -17.03 21.49
N SER A 34 33.75 -16.39 20.34
CA SER A 34 34.22 -15.00 20.18
C SER A 34 33.19 -14.15 19.44
N MET A 35 33.18 -12.86 19.77
CA MET A 35 32.28 -11.88 19.16
C MET A 35 32.72 -11.60 17.72
N ALA A 36 31.80 -11.69 16.77
CA ALA A 36 32.10 -11.48 15.35
C ALA A 36 32.61 -10.06 15.03
N CYS A 37 32.31 -9.06 15.87
CA CYS A 37 32.73 -7.69 15.66
C CYS A 37 34.21 -7.41 16.00
N CYS A 38 34.81 -8.15 16.93
CA CYS A 38 36.13 -7.80 17.47
C CYS A 38 36.98 -8.99 17.93
N GLY A 39 36.48 -10.22 17.85
CA GLY A 39 37.20 -11.41 18.30
C GLY A 39 37.27 -11.61 19.82
N ASN A 40 36.82 -10.66 20.63
CA ASN A 40 36.80 -10.81 22.09
C ASN A 40 35.88 -11.95 22.54
N GLN A 41 36.20 -12.54 23.69
CA GLN A 41 35.43 -13.68 24.23
C GLN A 41 33.94 -13.34 24.39
N ALA A 42 33.08 -14.19 23.84
CA ALA A 42 31.65 -14.09 23.94
C ALA A 42 31.08 -14.94 25.08
N ILE A 43 29.95 -14.51 25.63
CA ILE A 43 29.10 -15.26 26.54
C ILE A 43 27.67 -15.31 26.00
N LEU A 44 27.02 -16.45 26.18
CA LEU A 44 25.67 -16.71 25.71
C LEU A 44 24.66 -16.36 26.81
N LYS A 45 23.68 -15.53 26.46
CA LYS A 45 22.67 -15.02 27.39
C LYS A 45 21.25 -15.16 26.83
N THR A 46 20.28 -15.00 27.72
CA THR A 46 18.87 -14.91 27.37
C THR A 46 18.29 -13.71 28.11
N SER A 47 17.56 -12.83 27.42
CA SER A 47 16.93 -11.65 28.06
C SER A 47 15.63 -12.04 28.75
N ASN A 48 15.05 -11.10 29.52
CA ASN A 48 13.72 -11.28 30.12
C ASN A 48 12.61 -11.45 29.07
N LEU A 49 12.83 -10.97 27.84
CA LEU A 49 11.94 -11.18 26.70
C LEU A 49 12.14 -12.54 26.01
N GLY A 50 13.05 -13.38 26.51
CA GLY A 50 13.38 -14.66 25.88
C GLY A 50 14.31 -14.56 24.66
N THR A 51 14.83 -13.36 24.35
CA THR A 51 15.82 -13.17 23.26
C THR A 51 17.10 -13.91 23.60
N GLN A 52 17.52 -14.82 22.73
CA GLN A 52 18.81 -15.49 22.82
C GLN A 52 19.88 -14.65 22.12
N PHE A 53 21.00 -14.37 22.78
CA PHE A 53 22.03 -13.48 22.24
C PHE A 53 23.42 -13.77 22.77
N PHE A 54 24.41 -13.25 22.06
CA PHE A 54 25.82 -13.21 22.46
C PHE A 54 26.17 -11.82 23.02
N ALA A 55 26.98 -11.80 24.06
CA ALA A 55 27.51 -10.60 24.67
C ALA A 55 29.01 -10.73 24.94
N HIS A 56 29.71 -9.61 25.00
CA HIS A 56 31.09 -9.58 25.45
C HIS A 56 31.19 -10.09 26.90
N LYS A 57 32.16 -10.96 27.18
CA LYS A 57 32.45 -11.46 28.54
C LYS A 57 32.99 -10.36 29.44
N ALA A 58 33.88 -9.54 28.91
CA ALA A 58 34.48 -8.37 29.54
C ALA A 58 34.26 -7.14 28.66
N LYS A 59 34.38 -5.94 29.24
CA LYS A 59 34.29 -4.70 28.45
C LYS A 59 35.44 -4.68 27.44
N PRO A 60 35.17 -4.51 26.13
CA PRO A 60 36.22 -4.44 25.12
C PRO A 60 37.13 -3.24 25.37
N GLU A 61 38.42 -3.39 25.06
CA GLU A 61 39.43 -2.33 25.23
C GLU A 61 39.19 -1.15 24.28
N THR A 62 38.59 -1.42 23.11
CA THR A 62 38.13 -0.40 22.16
C THR A 62 36.62 -0.16 22.31
N ASN A 63 36.19 1.11 22.27
CA ASN A 63 34.77 1.49 22.35
C ASN A 63 33.98 1.17 21.07
N ASP A 64 34.64 0.74 20.00
CA ASP A 64 34.05 0.49 18.68
C ASP A 64 33.11 -0.72 18.64
N CYS A 65 33.09 -1.52 19.71
CA CYS A 65 32.20 -2.67 19.87
C CYS A 65 30.84 -2.31 20.53
N SER A 66 30.63 -1.02 20.83
CA SER A 66 29.43 -0.56 21.50
C SER A 66 28.28 -0.41 20.50
N THR A 67 27.43 -1.43 20.44
CA THR A 67 26.03 -1.31 19.97
C THR A 67 25.18 -0.51 20.98
N GLY A 68 25.66 0.66 21.39
CA GLY A 68 24.98 1.54 22.32
C GLY A 68 23.81 2.22 21.61
N GLY A 69 22.59 2.04 22.10
CA GLY A 69 21.42 2.80 21.63
C GLY A 69 20.17 1.99 21.32
N GLU A 70 20.29 0.68 21.06
CA GLU A 70 19.10 -0.15 20.84
C GLU A 70 18.41 -0.51 22.17
N THR A 71 17.07 -0.55 22.16
CA THR A 71 16.27 -1.03 23.29
C THR A 71 16.19 -2.56 23.30
N GLU A 72 15.79 -3.16 24.43
CA GLU A 72 15.56 -4.61 24.47
C GLU A 72 14.43 -5.04 23.53
N GLU A 73 13.38 -4.23 23.42
CA GLU A 73 12.28 -4.48 22.50
C GLU A 73 12.71 -4.46 21.04
N HIS A 74 13.53 -3.47 20.66
CA HIS A 74 14.06 -3.38 19.30
C HIS A 74 14.82 -4.65 18.91
N ARG A 75 15.72 -5.09 19.79
CA ARG A 75 16.49 -6.33 19.60
C ARG A 75 15.59 -7.56 19.58
N HIS A 76 14.59 -7.62 20.45
CA HIS A 76 13.69 -8.76 20.48
C HIS A 76 12.88 -8.90 19.19
N ILE A 77 12.41 -7.79 18.60
CA ILE A 77 11.74 -7.81 17.29
C ILE A 77 12.69 -8.32 16.20
N LYS A 78 13.92 -7.79 16.11
CA LYS A 78 14.92 -8.28 15.13
C LYS A 78 15.16 -9.79 15.28
N TYR A 79 15.23 -10.28 16.52
CA TYR A 79 15.36 -11.71 16.82
C TYR A 79 14.15 -12.52 16.34
N LEU A 80 12.93 -12.10 16.65
CA LEU A 80 11.70 -12.79 16.23
C LEU A 80 11.56 -12.82 14.69
N VAL A 81 11.86 -11.71 14.02
CA VAL A 81 11.88 -11.65 12.55
C VAL A 81 12.91 -12.63 11.98
N SER A 82 14.14 -12.60 12.49
CA SER A 82 15.24 -13.47 12.02
C SER A 82 14.90 -14.94 12.22
N LYS A 83 14.39 -15.29 13.41
CA LYS A 83 13.97 -16.65 13.75
C LYS A 83 12.84 -17.13 12.84
N THR A 84 11.81 -16.31 12.65
CA THR A 84 10.66 -16.67 11.80
C THR A 84 11.08 -16.88 10.34
N LEU A 85 11.96 -16.03 9.82
CA LEU A 85 12.51 -16.18 8.46
C LEU A 85 13.30 -17.49 8.33
N PHE A 86 14.15 -17.80 9.31
CA PHE A 86 14.92 -19.04 9.36
C PHE A 86 14.01 -20.26 9.39
N GLU A 87 12.97 -20.26 10.24
CA GLU A 87 11.96 -21.33 10.33
C GLU A 87 11.14 -21.47 9.03
N CYS A 88 10.99 -20.39 8.25
CA CYS A 88 10.41 -20.42 6.90
C CYS A 88 11.40 -20.93 5.82
N GLY A 89 12.58 -21.39 6.22
CA GLY A 89 13.61 -21.95 5.34
C GLY A 89 14.34 -20.90 4.51
N TRP A 90 14.47 -19.68 5.01
CA TRP A 90 15.35 -18.66 4.43
C TRP A 90 16.73 -18.73 5.10
N ARG A 91 17.78 -18.43 4.33
CA ARG A 91 19.10 -18.13 4.92
C ARG A 91 19.06 -16.69 5.40
N VAL A 92 19.40 -16.46 6.67
CA VAL A 92 19.25 -15.17 7.35
C VAL A 92 20.60 -14.67 7.84
N GLU A 93 20.88 -13.40 7.60
CA GLU A 93 22.03 -12.67 8.13
C GLU A 93 21.52 -11.37 8.78
N VAL A 94 22.05 -11.01 9.95
CA VAL A 94 21.71 -9.75 10.64
C VAL A 94 22.82 -8.73 10.43
N GLU A 95 22.47 -7.44 10.42
CA GLU A 95 23.41 -6.34 10.19
C GLU A 95 24.23 -6.53 8.89
N LYS A 96 23.58 -7.06 7.85
CA LYS A 96 24.24 -7.43 6.59
C LYS A 96 24.64 -6.17 5.83
N ARG A 97 25.95 -6.00 5.66
CA ARG A 97 26.51 -4.97 4.77
C ARG A 97 26.43 -5.42 3.31
N GLY A 98 26.17 -4.45 2.44
CA GLY A 98 26.25 -4.61 0.99
C GLY A 98 26.48 -3.28 0.30
N PHE A 99 26.62 -3.33 -1.02
CA PHE A 99 26.93 -2.16 -1.83
C PHE A 99 25.99 -2.09 -3.03
N THR A 100 25.59 -0.88 -3.42
CA THR A 100 24.93 -0.62 -4.70
C THR A 100 25.93 -0.84 -5.85
N PRO A 101 25.47 -0.95 -7.11
CA PRO A 101 26.36 -0.95 -8.27
C PRO A 101 27.26 0.30 -8.38
N SER A 102 26.83 1.43 -7.81
CA SER A 102 27.61 2.68 -7.72
C SER A 102 28.64 2.68 -6.57
N GLY A 103 28.68 1.64 -5.74
CA GLY A 103 29.61 1.51 -4.61
C GLY A 103 29.12 2.13 -3.31
N GLU A 104 27.86 2.57 -3.22
CA GLU A 104 27.29 3.10 -1.98
C GLU A 104 26.95 1.97 -1.02
N GLU A 105 27.43 2.07 0.22
CA GLU A 105 27.15 1.09 1.26
C GLU A 105 25.70 1.19 1.77
N TRP A 106 25.14 0.03 2.08
CA TRP A 106 23.92 -0.16 2.85
C TRP A 106 24.10 -1.25 3.90
N ILE A 107 23.32 -1.18 4.98
CA ILE A 107 23.30 -2.17 6.07
C ILE A 107 21.86 -2.51 6.37
N ALA A 108 21.50 -3.79 6.21
CA ALA A 108 20.17 -4.30 6.56
C ALA A 108 20.16 -4.83 7.99
N ASP A 109 19.17 -4.41 8.79
CA ASP A 109 18.93 -4.99 10.12
C ASP A 109 18.81 -6.52 10.04
N ILE A 110 17.98 -7.00 9.10
CA ILE A 110 17.84 -8.41 8.75
C ILE A 110 17.86 -8.54 7.22
N TYR A 111 18.79 -9.31 6.68
CA TYR A 111 18.83 -9.76 5.30
C TYR A 111 18.47 -11.24 5.24
N ALA A 112 17.64 -11.62 4.26
CA ALA A 112 17.29 -13.01 4.03
C ALA A 112 17.26 -13.36 2.53
N GLU A 113 17.70 -14.57 2.22
CA GLU A 113 17.72 -15.11 0.86
C GLU A 113 17.14 -16.52 0.76
N LYS A 114 16.41 -16.79 -0.32
CA LYS A 114 15.86 -18.11 -0.66
C LYS A 114 15.81 -18.27 -2.18
N GLY A 115 16.72 -19.07 -2.72
CA GLY A 115 16.92 -19.17 -4.18
C GLY A 115 17.32 -17.81 -4.75
N LYS A 116 16.55 -17.30 -5.72
CA LYS A 116 16.79 -15.97 -6.32
C LYS A 116 16.16 -14.81 -5.54
N ALA A 117 15.31 -15.10 -4.55
CA ALA A 117 14.63 -14.07 -3.79
C ALA A 117 15.55 -13.52 -2.69
N LYS A 118 15.68 -12.19 -2.65
CA LYS A 118 16.40 -11.45 -1.61
C LYS A 118 15.46 -10.46 -0.95
N ILE A 119 15.47 -10.39 0.37
CA ILE A 119 14.67 -9.46 1.16
C ILE A 119 15.49 -8.86 2.30
N ALA A 120 15.37 -7.55 2.48
CA ALA A 120 15.76 -6.85 3.69
C ALA A 120 14.50 -6.54 4.52
N ILE A 121 14.57 -6.72 5.84
CA ILE A 121 13.55 -6.27 6.78
C ILE A 121 14.21 -5.29 7.72
N GLU A 122 13.73 -4.05 7.71
CA GLU A 122 14.23 -2.96 8.55
C GLU A 122 13.30 -2.75 9.73
N VAL A 123 13.84 -2.71 10.94
CA VAL A 123 13.09 -2.47 12.18
C VAL A 123 13.43 -1.06 12.66
N GLN A 124 12.66 -0.07 12.23
CA GLN A 124 12.97 1.32 12.54
C GLN A 124 12.38 1.74 13.89
N TRP A 125 13.23 1.82 14.91
CA TRP A 125 12.80 2.14 16.29
C TRP A 125 12.85 3.62 16.66
N SER A 126 13.77 4.36 16.04
CA SER A 126 13.94 5.80 16.22
C SER A 126 13.24 6.58 15.10
N PRO A 127 12.84 7.85 15.32
CA PRO A 127 12.28 8.69 14.27
C PRO A 127 13.17 8.71 13.03
N GLN A 128 12.57 8.49 11.85
CA GLN A 128 13.25 8.54 10.55
C GLN A 128 12.32 9.20 9.53
N THR A 129 12.83 10.18 8.80
CA THR A 129 12.04 10.90 7.81
C THR A 129 11.65 10.00 6.63
N PHE A 130 10.53 10.29 5.99
CA PHE A 130 10.10 9.60 4.77
C PHE A 130 11.19 9.65 3.68
N ILE A 131 11.85 10.80 3.50
CA ILE A 131 12.91 11.00 2.51
C ILE A 131 14.11 10.09 2.78
N GLU A 132 14.54 9.98 4.02
CA GLU A 132 15.65 9.09 4.42
C GLU A 132 15.29 7.61 4.19
N THR A 133 14.08 7.20 4.54
CA THR A 133 13.58 5.85 4.24
C THR A 133 13.57 5.56 2.74
N ARG A 134 13.14 6.53 1.92
CA ARG A 134 13.15 6.40 0.46
C ARG A 134 14.56 6.22 -0.08
N LEU A 135 15.53 7.03 0.38
CA LEU A 135 16.94 6.90 -0.02
C LEU A 135 17.50 5.51 0.34
N ARG A 136 17.21 5.01 1.54
CA ARG A 136 17.61 3.65 1.96
C ARG A 136 16.91 2.57 1.11
N GLN A 137 15.62 2.73 0.83
CA GLN A 137 14.84 1.83 -0.02
C GLN A 137 15.42 1.75 -1.44
N GLU A 138 15.82 2.87 -2.02
CA GLU A 138 16.42 2.94 -3.36
C GLU A 138 17.74 2.16 -3.43
N LYS A 139 18.60 2.24 -2.40
CA LYS A 139 19.84 1.45 -2.33
C LYS A 139 19.57 -0.05 -2.35
N TYR A 140 18.56 -0.53 -1.63
CA TYR A 140 18.13 -1.93 -1.69
C TYR A 140 17.64 -2.30 -3.08
N ALA A 141 16.76 -1.47 -3.67
CA ALA A 141 16.21 -1.71 -4.99
C ALA A 141 17.30 -1.80 -6.07
N GLN A 142 18.26 -0.88 -6.08
CA GLN A 142 19.42 -0.88 -6.98
C GLN A 142 20.29 -2.15 -6.81
N SER A 143 20.32 -2.71 -5.60
CA SER A 143 21.04 -3.93 -5.27
C SER A 143 20.26 -5.23 -5.56
N GLY A 144 19.06 -5.12 -6.15
CA GLY A 144 18.16 -6.24 -6.41
C GLY A 144 17.61 -6.89 -5.14
N VAL A 145 17.56 -6.13 -4.04
CA VAL A 145 17.02 -6.56 -2.74
C VAL A 145 15.68 -5.88 -2.53
N ARG A 146 14.61 -6.67 -2.31
CA ARG A 146 13.32 -6.10 -1.89
C ARG A 146 13.43 -5.69 -0.43
N CYS A 147 12.82 -4.60 -0.01
CA CYS A 147 12.85 -4.18 1.38
C CYS A 147 11.46 -3.89 1.91
N ALA A 148 11.19 -4.29 3.16
CA ALA A 148 9.99 -3.94 3.91
C ALA A 148 10.39 -3.35 5.28
N TRP A 149 9.62 -2.36 5.73
CA TRP A 149 9.92 -1.60 6.93
C TRP A 149 8.89 -1.85 8.02
N LEU A 150 9.37 -2.11 9.23
CA LEU A 150 8.59 -2.18 10.47
C LEU A 150 8.92 -0.97 11.33
N LEU A 151 8.11 0.09 11.24
CA LEU A 151 8.31 1.32 11.99
C LEU A 151 7.58 1.22 13.34
N ARG A 152 8.29 1.54 14.41
CA ARG A 152 7.68 1.61 15.74
C ARG A 152 6.51 2.58 15.74
N SER A 153 5.35 2.06 16.15
CA SER A 153 4.19 2.86 16.50
C SER A 153 4.03 2.99 18.01
N GLY A 154 3.81 4.21 18.49
CA GLY A 154 3.67 4.53 19.92
C GLY A 154 2.51 5.48 20.24
N SER A 155 2.07 5.47 21.49
CA SER A 155 1.04 6.40 22.00
C SER A 155 1.55 7.82 22.24
N MET A 156 2.88 8.02 22.27
CA MET A 156 3.51 9.32 22.50
C MET A 156 4.22 9.77 21.22
N LYS A 157 3.81 10.92 20.67
CA LYS A 157 4.35 11.50 19.42
C LYS A 157 5.88 11.58 19.39
N ALA A 158 6.53 11.82 20.54
CA ALA A 158 7.98 11.94 20.63
C ALA A 158 8.77 10.63 20.47
N ARG A 159 8.09 9.47 20.42
CA ARG A 159 8.72 8.15 20.26
C ARG A 159 8.15 7.35 19.07
N ASP A 160 7.27 7.96 18.29
CA ASP A 160 6.74 7.37 17.06
C ASP A 160 7.84 7.42 16.01
N ALA A 161 8.20 6.27 15.42
CA ALA A 161 9.16 6.26 14.32
C ALA A 161 8.54 6.82 13.02
N ILE A 162 7.21 6.81 12.96
CA ILE A 162 6.40 7.28 11.84
C ILE A 162 6.29 8.81 11.92
N VAL A 163 7.03 9.50 11.05
CA VAL A 163 7.06 10.97 10.97
C VAL A 163 6.99 11.46 9.51
N GLY A 164 6.33 12.59 9.26
CA GLY A 164 6.20 13.13 7.90
C GLY A 164 5.18 12.37 7.04
N ASP A 165 5.56 12.07 5.79
CA ASP A 165 4.63 11.68 4.70
C ASP A 165 4.21 10.20 4.66
N TYR A 166 4.46 9.42 5.72
CA TYR A 166 4.01 8.02 5.78
C TYR A 166 2.47 7.86 5.82
N ALA A 167 1.70 8.94 5.73
CA ALA A 167 0.25 8.91 5.54
C ALA A 167 -0.18 8.20 4.25
N TYR A 168 0.74 7.95 3.31
CA TYR A 168 0.45 7.26 2.06
C TYR A 168 1.26 5.96 1.96
N SER A 169 0.56 4.86 1.69
CA SER A 169 1.20 3.58 1.40
C SER A 169 1.42 3.43 -0.10
N THR A 170 2.65 3.08 -0.47
CA THR A 170 3.06 2.87 -1.87
C THR A 170 3.56 1.44 -2.06
N LYS A 171 3.59 0.99 -3.32
CA LYS A 171 4.08 -0.35 -3.67
C LYS A 171 5.61 -0.46 -3.51
N ASP A 172 6.32 0.60 -3.86
CA ASP A 172 7.79 0.58 -3.93
C ASP A 172 8.44 0.78 -2.55
N MET A 173 7.67 1.28 -1.58
CA MET A 173 8.08 1.44 -0.19
C MET A 173 7.08 0.75 0.75
N PRO A 174 7.19 -0.58 0.94
CA PRO A 174 6.35 -1.33 1.86
C PRO A 174 6.68 -0.94 3.32
N VAL A 175 5.87 -0.08 3.92
CA VAL A 175 6.02 0.36 5.31
C VAL A 175 4.82 -0.10 6.13
N PHE A 176 5.11 -0.68 7.29
CA PHE A 176 4.14 -1.14 8.26
C PHE A 176 4.48 -0.60 9.64
N SER A 177 3.45 -0.38 10.44
CA SER A 177 3.56 -0.02 11.84
C SER A 177 3.72 -1.27 12.69
N ILE A 178 4.57 -1.23 13.71
CA ILE A 178 4.70 -2.27 14.73
C ILE A 178 4.56 -1.68 16.12
N TYR A 179 3.74 -2.30 16.97
CA TYR A 179 3.64 -1.93 18.38
C TYR A 179 3.57 -3.17 19.26
N LYS A 180 3.89 -2.97 20.53
CA LYS A 180 3.76 -3.99 21.56
C LYS A 180 2.34 -3.98 22.10
N ASN A 181 1.62 -5.08 21.97
CA ASN A 181 0.29 -5.23 22.55
C ASN A 181 0.42 -5.34 24.07
N LYS A 182 -0.15 -4.39 24.82
CA LYS A 182 -0.12 -4.39 26.29
C LYS A 182 -1.36 -5.00 26.93
N LYS A 183 -2.35 -5.40 26.13
CA LYS A 183 -3.65 -5.91 26.61
C LYS A 183 -3.71 -7.43 26.73
N GLN A 184 -2.75 -8.15 26.17
CA GLN A 184 -2.61 -9.60 26.31
C GLN A 184 -1.52 -9.90 27.34
N ASP A 185 -1.72 -10.95 28.14
CA ASP A 185 -0.75 -11.43 29.14
C ASP A 185 0.54 -11.95 28.48
N GLU A 186 0.45 -12.36 27.21
CA GLU A 186 1.61 -12.68 26.37
C GLU A 186 2.15 -11.43 25.67
N GLN A 187 3.47 -11.32 25.67
CA GLN A 187 4.20 -10.15 25.17
C GLN A 187 4.25 -10.13 23.64
N THR A 188 3.10 -9.91 22.99
CA THR A 188 2.96 -9.99 21.53
C THR A 188 3.23 -8.66 20.84
N TYR A 189 3.85 -8.72 19.66
CA TYR A 189 3.97 -7.57 18.75
C TYR A 189 2.95 -7.70 17.64
N VAL A 190 2.26 -6.61 17.35
CA VAL A 190 1.26 -6.55 16.29
C VAL A 190 1.74 -5.60 15.20
N VAL A 191 1.65 -6.05 13.96
CA VAL A 191 1.98 -5.31 12.75
C VAL A 191 0.71 -4.90 12.04
N TYR A 192 0.61 -3.63 11.66
CA TYR A 192 -0.53 -3.08 10.95
C TYR A 192 -0.10 -2.09 9.87
N ASN A 193 -1.00 -1.77 8.94
CA ASN A 193 -0.70 -0.78 7.89
C ASN A 193 -0.42 0.61 8.48
N VAL A 194 0.54 1.35 7.90
CA VAL A 194 0.68 2.78 8.20
C VAL A 194 -0.48 3.50 7.52
N ASN A 195 -1.64 3.59 8.17
CA ASN A 195 -2.66 4.52 7.71
C ASN A 195 -3.60 4.94 8.84
N LYS A 196 -3.44 6.21 9.25
CA LYS A 196 -4.43 6.99 10.01
C LYS A 196 -5.07 8.03 9.07
N LEU A 197 -5.40 7.66 7.83
CA LEU A 197 -6.26 8.52 7.03
C LEU A 197 -7.64 8.56 7.71
N LYS A 198 -8.16 9.78 7.88
CA LYS A 198 -9.39 10.07 8.62
C LYS A 198 -10.52 9.11 8.23
N THR A 199 -11.23 8.62 9.24
CA THR A 199 -12.37 7.69 9.22
C THR A 199 -13.59 8.13 8.41
N ASP A 200 -13.53 9.23 7.66
CA ASP A 200 -14.69 9.81 6.98
C ASP A 200 -14.93 9.23 5.57
N SER A 201 -14.02 8.40 5.06
CA SER A 201 -14.22 7.68 3.79
C SER A 201 -14.42 6.20 4.02
N TYR A 202 -15.50 5.63 3.45
CA TYR A 202 -15.74 4.19 3.38
C TYR A 202 -14.49 3.45 2.86
N GLU A 203 -13.83 2.68 3.73
CA GLU A 203 -12.72 1.80 3.37
C GLU A 203 -13.23 0.35 3.26
N PRO A 204 -13.36 -0.20 2.05
CA PRO A 204 -13.94 -1.54 1.87
C PRO A 204 -12.96 -2.68 2.14
N LEU A 205 -11.67 -2.38 2.39
CA LEU A 205 -10.64 -3.39 2.64
C LEU A 205 -10.29 -3.47 4.12
N GLU A 206 -10.33 -4.68 4.66
CA GLU A 206 -9.77 -4.97 5.98
C GLU A 206 -8.26 -4.64 5.99
N PRO A 207 -7.80 -3.85 6.97
CA PRO A 207 -6.38 -3.56 7.10
C PRO A 207 -5.62 -4.82 7.55
N ILE A 208 -4.34 -4.88 7.18
CA ILE A 208 -3.42 -5.84 7.82
C ILE A 208 -3.37 -5.52 9.31
N SER A 209 -3.62 -6.53 10.13
CA SER A 209 -3.42 -6.54 11.57
C SER A 209 -3.09 -7.97 11.96
N LEU A 210 -1.79 -8.27 12.09
CA LEU A 210 -1.29 -9.61 12.36
C LEU A 210 -0.26 -9.57 13.48
N GLU A 211 -0.12 -10.66 14.22
CA GLU A 211 1.06 -10.87 15.05
C GLU A 211 2.33 -10.86 14.19
N LEU A 212 3.44 -10.39 14.74
CA LEU A 212 4.69 -10.17 14.01
C LEU A 212 5.14 -11.41 13.23
N GLU A 213 5.16 -12.57 13.86
CA GLU A 213 5.58 -13.82 13.24
C GLU A 213 4.66 -14.21 12.08
N ASP A 214 3.35 -14.07 12.25
CA ASP A 214 2.37 -14.38 11.19
C ASP A 214 2.39 -13.36 10.05
N PHE A 215 2.68 -12.10 10.36
CA PHE A 215 2.97 -11.08 9.37
C PHE A 215 4.20 -11.47 8.53
N ILE A 216 5.31 -11.83 9.17
CA ILE A 216 6.54 -12.21 8.46
C ILE A 216 6.32 -13.46 7.59
N LYS A 217 5.65 -14.50 8.13
CA LYS A 217 5.26 -15.69 7.35
C LYS A 217 4.43 -15.29 6.12
N SER A 218 3.46 -14.39 6.30
CA SER A 218 2.58 -13.92 5.22
C SER A 218 3.32 -13.08 4.18
N LEU A 219 4.26 -12.25 4.62
CA LEU A 219 5.12 -11.43 3.76
C LEU A 219 5.98 -12.30 2.84
N VAL A 220 6.68 -13.30 3.39
CA VAL A 220 7.59 -14.15 2.60
C VAL A 220 6.91 -15.26 1.81
N SER A 221 5.66 -15.61 2.15
CA SER A 221 4.83 -16.56 1.40
C SER A 221 3.96 -15.91 0.32
N SER A 222 4.17 -14.62 0.02
CA SER A 222 3.40 -13.87 -0.99
C SER A 222 1.89 -13.82 -0.71
N LYS A 223 1.50 -13.87 0.57
CA LYS A 223 0.10 -13.69 1.01
C LYS A 223 -0.27 -12.22 1.20
N ILE A 224 0.70 -11.31 1.17
CA ILE A 224 0.47 -9.87 1.23
C ILE A 224 0.63 -9.27 -0.18
N LYS A 225 -0.35 -8.49 -0.63
CA LYS A 225 -0.34 -7.80 -1.94
C LYS A 225 -0.62 -6.31 -1.79
N PHE A 226 0.00 -5.50 -2.65
CA PHE A 226 -0.36 -4.09 -2.78
C PHE A 226 -1.55 -3.95 -3.73
N THR A 227 -2.56 -3.18 -3.31
CA THR A 227 -3.74 -2.85 -4.11
C THR A 227 -3.81 -1.34 -4.26
N LYS A 228 -3.79 -0.86 -5.51
CA LYS A 228 -3.93 0.57 -5.83
C LYS A 228 -5.27 1.08 -5.34
N LYS A 229 -5.32 2.29 -4.77
CA LYS A 229 -6.57 2.87 -4.31
C LYS A 229 -7.49 3.20 -5.47
N TYR A 230 -6.98 3.79 -6.56
CA TYR A 230 -7.79 4.06 -7.74
C TYR A 230 -7.29 3.28 -8.96
N SER A 231 -8.24 2.82 -9.76
CA SER A 231 -7.98 2.31 -11.11
C SER A 231 -7.66 3.46 -12.07
N PRO A 232 -6.77 3.23 -13.07
CA PRO A 232 -6.51 4.19 -14.14
C PRO A 232 -7.71 4.39 -15.07
N VAL A 233 -8.75 3.56 -14.95
CA VAL A 233 -10.03 3.70 -15.63
C VAL A 233 -11.17 3.79 -14.62
N LYS A 234 -12.14 4.64 -14.92
CA LYS A 234 -13.43 4.69 -14.24
C LYS A 234 -14.51 4.28 -15.23
N ARG A 235 -15.60 3.73 -14.73
CA ARG A 235 -16.73 3.31 -15.55
C ARG A 235 -17.77 4.39 -15.58
N LEU A 236 -18.39 4.55 -16.74
CA LEU A 236 -19.48 5.48 -16.94
C LEU A 236 -20.66 4.74 -17.53
N TYR A 237 -21.86 5.06 -17.05
CA TYR A 237 -23.09 4.70 -17.74
C TYR A 237 -24.05 5.89 -17.80
N LEU A 238 -25.02 5.82 -18.70
CA LEU A 238 -26.05 6.85 -18.87
C LEU A 238 -27.40 6.32 -18.40
N LYS A 239 -28.25 7.24 -17.92
CA LYS A 239 -29.69 7.04 -17.98
C LYS A 239 -30.26 7.82 -19.15
N ILE A 240 -31.14 7.16 -19.90
CA ILE A 240 -31.79 7.72 -21.08
C ILE A 240 -33.30 7.54 -20.98
N ILE A 241 -34.05 8.48 -21.54
CA ILE A 241 -35.50 8.43 -21.59
C ILE A 241 -36.03 8.72 -22.99
N LYS A 242 -37.15 8.09 -23.34
CA LYS A 242 -37.86 8.28 -24.60
C LYS A 242 -38.75 9.52 -24.51
N GLN A 243 -38.66 10.41 -25.49
CA GLN A 243 -39.55 11.57 -25.60
C GLN A 243 -39.83 11.93 -27.06
N ASN A 244 -40.91 12.67 -27.30
CA ASN A 244 -41.23 13.16 -28.64
C ASN A 244 -40.50 14.48 -28.92
N CYS A 245 -40.10 14.68 -30.17
CA CYS A 245 -39.50 15.93 -30.60
C CYS A 245 -40.52 17.09 -30.46
N TRP A 246 -40.13 18.17 -29.78
CA TRP A 246 -40.99 19.36 -29.63
C TRP A 246 -41.23 20.09 -30.95
N ASN A 247 -40.34 19.91 -31.94
CA ASN A 247 -40.53 20.44 -33.28
C ASN A 247 -41.76 19.76 -33.89
N ARG A 248 -42.87 20.50 -33.98
CA ARG A 248 -44.17 20.01 -34.44
C ARG A 248 -44.13 19.42 -35.86
N ARG A 249 -43.17 19.83 -36.70
CA ARG A 249 -42.98 19.26 -38.04
C ARG A 249 -42.30 17.89 -38.01
N CYS A 250 -41.53 17.62 -36.97
CA CYS A 250 -40.89 16.33 -36.77
C CYS A 250 -41.79 15.40 -35.96
N GLY A 251 -42.14 15.78 -34.72
CA GLY A 251 -42.95 14.97 -33.78
C GLY A 251 -42.37 13.59 -33.42
N GLY A 252 -41.31 13.16 -34.11
CA GLY A 252 -40.76 11.83 -34.03
C GLY A 252 -40.18 11.53 -32.66
N THR A 253 -40.30 10.27 -32.26
CA THR A 253 -39.76 9.85 -30.98
C THR A 253 -38.24 9.77 -31.03
N THR A 254 -37.60 10.38 -30.05
CA THR A 254 -36.15 10.35 -29.82
C THR A 254 -35.86 9.90 -28.40
N LYS A 255 -34.62 9.46 -28.14
CA LYS A 255 -34.13 9.26 -26.78
C LYS A 255 -33.23 10.41 -26.40
N VAL A 256 -33.28 10.81 -25.13
CA VAL A 256 -32.37 11.81 -24.57
C VAL A 256 -31.63 11.26 -23.37
N VAL A 257 -30.38 11.67 -23.26
CA VAL A 257 -29.49 11.40 -22.14
C VAL A 257 -29.83 12.37 -21.02
N THR A 258 -30.20 11.85 -19.86
CA THR A 258 -30.56 12.70 -18.72
C THR A 258 -29.36 12.99 -17.83
N ARG A 259 -28.66 11.95 -17.40
CA ARG A 259 -27.52 12.02 -16.48
C ARG A 259 -26.43 11.02 -16.83
N MET A 260 -25.20 11.40 -16.49
CA MET A 260 -24.04 10.51 -16.47
C MET A 260 -23.79 10.04 -15.04
N TYR A 261 -23.57 8.75 -14.88
CA TYR A 261 -23.21 8.13 -13.61
C TYR A 261 -21.82 7.54 -13.74
N PHE A 262 -21.05 7.69 -12.68
CA PHE A 262 -19.69 7.19 -12.59
C PHE A 262 -19.62 6.08 -11.56
N LYS A 263 -18.86 5.05 -11.90
CA LYS A 263 -18.44 4.01 -11.00
C LYS A 263 -16.92 4.00 -10.97
N GLU A 264 -16.36 4.11 -9.79
CA GLU A 264 -14.92 4.04 -9.60
C GLU A 264 -14.54 2.65 -9.11
N MET A 265 -13.44 2.13 -9.60
CA MET A 265 -12.83 0.94 -9.01
C MET A 265 -11.89 1.42 -7.91
N VAL A 266 -12.38 1.41 -6.68
CA VAL A 266 -11.61 1.76 -5.49
C VAL A 266 -11.09 0.49 -4.86
N PHE A 267 -9.77 0.32 -4.77
CA PHE A 267 -9.15 -0.90 -4.27
C PHE A 267 -9.59 -2.19 -5.01
N GLY A 268 -9.93 -2.07 -6.30
CA GLY A 268 -10.46 -3.19 -7.08
C GLY A 268 -11.93 -3.53 -6.80
N ILE A 269 -12.62 -2.75 -5.97
CA ILE A 269 -14.05 -2.86 -5.69
C ILE A 269 -14.78 -1.76 -6.47
N GLU A 270 -15.81 -2.13 -7.20
CA GLU A 270 -16.63 -1.17 -7.95
C GLU A 270 -17.55 -0.42 -6.97
N ILE A 271 -17.35 0.89 -6.86
CA ILE A 271 -18.15 1.77 -6.01
C ILE A 271 -18.88 2.77 -6.90
N GLU A 272 -20.20 2.85 -6.72
CA GLU A 272 -21.05 3.82 -7.41
C GLU A 272 -21.27 5.05 -6.51
N TYR A 273 -20.74 6.20 -6.91
CA TYR A 273 -20.89 7.45 -6.19
C TYR A 273 -22.02 8.29 -6.79
N LEU A 274 -23.25 8.09 -6.31
CA LEU A 274 -24.43 8.81 -6.84
C LEU A 274 -24.32 10.34 -6.75
N PHE A 275 -23.61 10.86 -5.74
CA PHE A 275 -23.34 12.29 -5.58
C PHE A 275 -22.40 12.88 -6.64
N GLN A 276 -21.64 12.03 -7.35
CA GLN A 276 -20.79 12.44 -8.47
C GLN A 276 -21.52 12.36 -9.83
N SER A 277 -22.82 12.05 -9.84
CA SER A 277 -23.60 12.11 -11.08
C SER A 277 -23.55 13.53 -11.65
N LYS A 278 -23.26 13.63 -12.95
CA LYS A 278 -23.16 14.91 -13.65
C LYS A 278 -24.25 15.03 -14.68
N ALA A 279 -24.76 16.24 -14.83
CA ALA A 279 -25.55 16.58 -16.01
C ALA A 279 -24.65 16.51 -17.25
N ILE A 280 -25.26 16.25 -18.40
CA ILE A 280 -24.49 15.98 -19.64
C ILE A 280 -23.71 17.21 -20.13
N ASP A 281 -24.14 18.41 -19.75
CA ASP A 281 -23.49 19.67 -20.11
C ASP A 281 -22.10 19.86 -19.49
N ASP A 282 -21.81 19.19 -18.37
CA ASP A 282 -20.49 19.16 -17.71
C ASP A 282 -19.54 18.11 -18.33
N CYS A 283 -19.91 17.52 -19.47
CA CYS A 283 -19.11 16.51 -20.17
C CYS A 283 -17.92 17.15 -20.91
N ASP A 284 -16.71 16.63 -20.69
CA ASP A 284 -15.53 16.97 -21.48
C ASP A 284 -15.54 16.30 -22.87
N ASP A 285 -14.65 16.72 -23.77
CA ASP A 285 -14.62 16.25 -25.17
C ASP A 285 -14.18 14.78 -25.30
N GLN A 286 -13.37 14.28 -24.37
CA GLN A 286 -12.90 12.91 -24.38
C GLN A 286 -14.04 11.95 -24.01
N ILE A 287 -14.78 12.28 -22.96
CA ILE A 287 -16.00 11.57 -22.57
C ILE A 287 -17.03 11.67 -23.70
N LEU A 288 -17.26 12.87 -24.26
CA LEU A 288 -18.24 13.07 -25.34
C LEU A 288 -17.97 12.14 -26.54
N LYS A 289 -16.70 12.03 -26.94
CA LYS A 289 -16.27 11.12 -28.01
C LYS A 289 -16.52 9.66 -27.64
N ALA A 290 -16.24 9.26 -26.40
CA ALA A 290 -16.51 7.90 -25.91
C ALA A 290 -18.01 7.57 -25.90
N LEU A 291 -18.86 8.49 -25.42
CA LEU A 291 -20.32 8.31 -25.41
C LEU A 291 -20.89 8.12 -26.82
N ASN A 292 -20.49 8.99 -27.75
CA ASN A 292 -21.00 8.93 -29.12
C ASN A 292 -20.51 7.68 -29.88
N SER A 293 -19.26 7.26 -29.66
CA SER A 293 -18.71 6.08 -30.33
C SER A 293 -19.27 4.76 -29.79
N GLN A 294 -19.50 4.67 -28.47
CA GLN A 294 -19.87 3.40 -27.83
C GLN A 294 -21.38 3.27 -27.55
N LEU A 295 -22.08 4.36 -27.21
CA LEU A 295 -23.44 4.30 -26.69
C LEU A 295 -24.51 4.83 -27.67
N SER A 296 -24.22 5.87 -28.48
CA SER A 296 -25.23 6.51 -29.33
C SER A 296 -25.91 5.53 -30.29
N LYS A 297 -25.13 4.72 -31.03
CA LYS A 297 -25.66 3.71 -31.94
C LYS A 297 -26.32 2.55 -31.20
N ALA A 298 -25.71 2.07 -30.11
CA ALA A 298 -26.21 0.93 -29.33
C ALA A 298 -27.57 1.21 -28.69
N TYR A 299 -27.82 2.45 -28.27
CA TYR A 299 -29.05 2.85 -27.60
C TYR A 299 -30.00 3.68 -28.46
N ASN A 300 -29.61 4.04 -29.68
CA ASN A 300 -30.42 4.80 -30.65
C ASN A 300 -30.83 6.19 -30.11
N PHE A 301 -29.87 6.95 -29.59
CA PHE A 301 -30.03 8.38 -29.30
C PHE A 301 -29.14 9.22 -30.23
N ALA A 302 -29.56 10.44 -30.54
CA ALA A 302 -28.81 11.32 -31.44
C ALA A 302 -27.41 11.62 -30.87
N PRO A 303 -26.33 11.62 -31.68
CA PRO A 303 -25.00 11.97 -31.18
C PRO A 303 -25.01 13.31 -30.45
N LEU A 304 -24.50 13.30 -29.22
CA LEU A 304 -24.40 14.49 -28.37
C LEU A 304 -23.40 15.47 -28.98
N ARG A 305 -23.71 16.77 -28.94
CA ARG A 305 -22.88 17.81 -29.55
C ARG A 305 -22.81 19.05 -28.68
N ARG A 306 -21.69 19.78 -28.75
CA ARG A 306 -21.61 21.12 -28.16
C ARG A 306 -22.47 22.10 -28.96
N ARG A 307 -23.26 22.91 -28.25
CA ARG A 307 -24.12 23.95 -28.80
C ARG A 307 -23.93 25.22 -28.00
N TYR A 308 -23.75 26.34 -28.71
CA TYR A 308 -23.69 27.66 -28.09
C TYR A 308 -25.10 28.13 -27.72
N SER A 309 -25.26 28.68 -26.51
CA SER A 309 -26.48 29.35 -26.07
C SER A 309 -26.17 30.76 -25.59
N LYS A 310 -26.84 31.74 -26.20
CA LYS A 310 -26.79 33.14 -25.77
C LYS A 310 -27.35 33.32 -24.35
N THR A 311 -28.37 32.55 -23.98
CA THR A 311 -28.99 32.60 -22.64
C THR A 311 -28.06 32.10 -21.54
N VAL A 312 -27.21 31.12 -21.84
CA VAL A 312 -26.23 30.54 -20.89
C VAL A 312 -24.87 31.26 -20.99
N GLY A 313 -24.68 32.12 -22.00
CA GLY A 313 -23.42 32.83 -22.22
C GLY A 313 -22.26 31.96 -22.70
N GLY A 314 -22.52 30.74 -23.18
CA GLY A 314 -21.46 29.77 -23.51
C GLY A 314 -21.93 28.53 -24.27
N SER A 315 -20.98 27.64 -24.56
CA SER A 315 -21.23 26.35 -25.23
C SER A 315 -21.33 25.21 -24.23
N TYR A 316 -22.34 24.35 -24.38
CA TYR A 316 -22.55 23.17 -23.54
C TYR A 316 -22.90 21.95 -24.39
N VAL A 317 -22.69 20.74 -23.85
CA VAL A 317 -23.11 19.51 -24.53
C VAL A 317 -24.63 19.36 -24.41
N ALA A 318 -25.28 19.18 -25.56
CA ALA A 318 -26.73 19.13 -25.63
C ALA A 318 -27.25 17.86 -26.32
N ASN A 319 -28.46 17.46 -25.92
CA ASN A 319 -29.25 16.46 -26.60
C ASN A 319 -29.88 17.04 -27.88
N SER A 320 -30.11 16.19 -28.87
CA SER A 320 -30.89 16.54 -30.06
C SER A 320 -31.84 15.42 -30.48
N CYS A 321 -32.81 15.75 -31.33
CA CYS A 321 -33.68 14.78 -31.96
C CYS A 321 -32.90 13.96 -32.99
N ILE A 322 -33.00 12.63 -32.93
CA ILE A 322 -32.32 11.75 -33.88
C ILE A 322 -32.80 11.92 -35.33
N HIS A 323 -34.02 12.44 -35.53
CA HIS A 323 -34.62 12.58 -36.86
C HIS A 323 -34.36 13.94 -37.51
N CYS A 324 -34.34 15.03 -36.73
CA CYS A 324 -34.25 16.39 -37.28
C CYS A 324 -33.18 17.28 -36.63
N ASP A 325 -32.36 16.73 -35.73
CA ASP A 325 -31.31 17.42 -34.96
C ASP A 325 -31.81 18.64 -34.14
N ALA A 326 -33.13 18.78 -33.96
CA ALA A 326 -33.70 19.82 -33.11
C ALA A 326 -33.20 19.65 -31.66
N LEU A 327 -32.75 20.76 -31.06
CA LEU A 327 -32.22 20.80 -29.69
C LEU A 327 -33.26 20.29 -28.68
N MET A 328 -32.92 19.30 -27.87
CA MET A 328 -33.81 18.83 -26.81
C MET A 328 -33.40 19.50 -25.49
N GLY A 329 -34.25 20.44 -25.01
CA GLY A 329 -33.89 21.41 -23.98
C GLY A 329 -33.60 20.83 -22.59
N LYS A 330 -32.65 21.47 -21.89
CA LYS A 330 -32.21 21.16 -20.51
C LYS A 330 -33.34 21.23 -19.48
N HIS A 331 -34.31 22.13 -19.66
CA HIS A 331 -35.41 22.34 -18.72
C HIS A 331 -36.26 21.10 -18.48
N LEU A 332 -36.45 20.21 -19.46
CA LEU A 332 -37.24 18.99 -19.27
C LEU A 332 -36.45 17.86 -18.59
N ILE A 333 -35.12 17.90 -18.68
CA ILE A 333 -34.24 16.82 -18.23
C ILE A 333 -34.06 16.82 -16.70
N GLY A 334 -34.07 18.00 -16.06
CA GLY A 334 -33.90 18.14 -14.61
C GLY A 334 -35.11 17.70 -13.76
N TYR A 335 -36.26 17.42 -14.37
CA TYR A 335 -37.49 17.02 -13.67
C TYR A 335 -37.72 15.50 -13.61
N TYR A 336 -36.94 14.71 -14.35
CA TYR A 336 -37.12 13.25 -14.31
C TYR A 336 -36.54 12.67 -13.03
N ASN A 337 -37.36 11.88 -12.33
CA ASN A 337 -36.91 11.07 -11.21
C ASN A 337 -36.01 9.95 -11.74
N ASP A 338 -34.88 9.73 -11.07
CA ASP A 338 -33.94 8.65 -11.39
C ASP A 338 -34.55 7.24 -11.27
N GLU A 339 -35.68 7.12 -10.58
CA GLU A 339 -36.47 5.90 -10.41
C GLU A 339 -37.64 5.77 -11.40
N ASP A 340 -37.77 6.68 -12.38
CA ASP A 340 -38.82 6.58 -13.39
C ASP A 340 -38.70 5.25 -14.17
N PRO A 341 -39.75 4.40 -14.21
CA PRO A 341 -39.70 3.09 -14.85
C PRO A 341 -39.46 3.15 -16.37
N SER A 342 -39.64 4.31 -17.00
CA SER A 342 -39.33 4.54 -18.40
C SER A 342 -37.84 4.85 -18.67
N MET A 343 -37.04 5.05 -17.61
CA MET A 343 -35.59 5.21 -17.73
C MET A 343 -34.93 3.92 -18.16
N VAL A 344 -34.07 4.02 -19.18
CA VAL A 344 -33.20 2.92 -19.60
C VAL A 344 -31.78 3.22 -19.13
N LYS A 345 -31.22 2.28 -18.36
CA LYS A 345 -29.80 2.29 -17.97
C LYS A 345 -28.96 1.67 -19.09
N THR A 346 -27.92 2.39 -19.55
CA THR A 346 -26.98 1.82 -20.52
C THR A 346 -26.01 0.84 -19.87
N HIS A 347 -25.31 0.04 -20.68
CA HIS A 347 -24.12 -0.66 -20.24
C HIS A 347 -23.04 0.36 -19.85
N CYS A 348 -22.11 -0.09 -19.00
CA CYS A 348 -20.96 0.71 -18.59
C CYS A 348 -19.90 0.71 -19.69
N ILE A 349 -19.26 1.85 -19.89
CA ILE A 349 -18.06 2.01 -20.72
C ILE A 349 -16.89 2.46 -19.85
N ASP A 350 -15.69 2.03 -20.20
CA ASP A 350 -14.47 2.48 -19.52
C ASP A 350 -14.04 3.84 -20.09
N ILE A 351 -13.72 4.77 -19.20
CA ILE A 351 -13.13 6.06 -19.52
C ILE A 351 -11.89 6.29 -18.66
N PRO A 352 -10.88 7.05 -19.15
CA PRO A 352 -9.69 7.33 -18.36
C PRO A 352 -10.03 7.99 -17.04
N ASN A 353 -9.50 7.45 -15.95
CA ASN A 353 -9.56 8.05 -14.64
C ASN A 353 -8.31 8.90 -14.46
N LYS A 354 -8.42 10.19 -14.80
CA LYS A 354 -7.35 11.15 -14.52
C LYS A 354 -7.18 11.43 -13.03
N GLY A 355 -8.12 10.93 -12.22
CA GLY A 355 -8.32 11.24 -10.81
C GLY A 355 -8.51 12.73 -10.58
N ASP A 356 -9.28 13.09 -9.57
CA ASP A 356 -9.02 14.34 -8.87
C ASP A 356 -7.74 14.12 -8.03
N LEU A 357 -6.62 13.83 -8.71
CA LEU A 357 -5.33 13.55 -8.10
C LEU A 357 -4.88 14.85 -7.46
N ILE A 358 -4.99 14.86 -6.13
CA ILE A 358 -4.15 15.57 -5.16
C ILE A 358 -3.01 16.30 -5.87
N GLU A 359 -3.20 17.61 -6.05
CA GLU A 359 -2.20 18.60 -6.46
C GLU A 359 -1.30 18.26 -7.67
N GLN A 360 -1.58 18.94 -8.79
CA GLN A 360 -0.57 19.38 -9.77
C GLN A 360 0.54 18.38 -10.17
N GLY A 361 0.17 17.31 -10.89
CA GLY A 361 1.08 16.71 -11.88
C GLY A 361 2.02 15.60 -11.40
N GLU A 362 1.97 15.17 -10.14
CA GLU A 362 2.71 13.99 -9.67
C GLU A 362 1.80 12.77 -9.50
N SER A 363 1.91 11.80 -10.41
CA SER A 363 1.22 10.51 -10.29
C SER A 363 1.99 9.58 -9.34
N PHE A 364 1.82 9.70 -8.03
CA PHE A 364 2.31 8.66 -7.12
C PHE A 364 1.26 7.55 -7.01
N GLU A 365 1.68 6.28 -7.17
CA GLU A 365 0.77 5.14 -6.98
C GLU A 365 0.51 4.92 -5.49
N PHE A 366 -0.61 5.48 -5.00
CA PHE A 366 -1.08 5.22 -3.64
C PHE A 366 -2.06 4.05 -3.59
N GLY A 367 -2.02 3.32 -2.48
CA GLY A 367 -2.82 2.13 -2.29
C GLY A 367 -2.76 1.62 -0.86
N LYS A 368 -2.98 0.32 -0.71
CA LYS A 368 -2.97 -0.37 0.58
C LYS A 368 -2.40 -1.76 0.41
N TRP A 369 -1.57 -2.18 1.36
CA TRP A 369 -1.17 -3.57 1.49
C TRP A 369 -2.29 -4.36 2.17
N VAL A 370 -2.69 -5.48 1.58
CA VAL A 370 -3.78 -6.33 2.07
C VAL A 370 -3.43 -7.81 1.92
N MET A 371 -4.17 -8.64 2.65
CA MET A 371 -4.09 -10.09 2.49
C MET A 371 -4.65 -10.52 1.13
N LYS A 372 -4.01 -11.50 0.50
CA LYS A 372 -4.45 -12.13 -0.75
C LYS A 372 -5.54 -13.15 -0.42
N GLY A 373 -6.71 -13.03 -1.04
CA GLY A 373 -7.82 -13.99 -0.87
C GLY A 373 -8.95 -13.51 0.03
N MET A 374 -9.10 -12.19 0.21
CA MET A 374 -10.39 -11.57 0.57
C MET A 374 -11.17 -11.23 -0.70
#